data_AF-D8U745-F1
#
_entry.id   AF-D8U745-F1
#
_cell.length_a   1.000
_cell.length_b   1.000
_cell.length_c   1.000
_cell.angle_alpha   90.00
_cell.angle_beta   90.00
_cell.angle_gamma   90.00
#
_symmetry.space_group_name_H-M   'P 1'
#
loop_
_entity.id
_entity.type
_entity.pdbx_description
1 polymer ?
#
loop_
_entity_poly.entity_id
_entity_poly.type
_entity_poly.pdbx_seq_one_letter_code
_entity_poly.pdbx_strand_id
1 'polypeptide(L)'
;MGEVLNRYYYSKQVRERVCHLYFDEGYTQAQIAEAFGHRPCERTVHAIIQSYVANGDVLPLRGQTGTRKLRKFDEIAAQTLVELVQADDQALLSDLATAMTNLLGTLWSVPDISRALSELGYVRKKVFTRAFEARKSVQLAYRELV
;
A
#
# COMPACT_ATOMS: atom_id res chain seq x y z
N MET A 1 -6.08 15.13 -13.52
CA MET A 1 -5.28 15.07 -12.28
C MET A 1 -6.20 15.42 -11.13
N GLY A 2 -6.90 14.43 -10.57
CA GLY A 2 -7.84 14.66 -9.48
C GLY A 2 -7.07 14.76 -8.17
N GLU A 3 -7.08 15.94 -7.55
CA GLU A 3 -6.63 16.09 -6.17
C GLU A 3 -7.43 15.14 -5.29
N VAL A 4 -6.75 14.13 -4.75
CA VAL A 4 -7.31 13.28 -3.71
C VAL A 4 -7.53 14.18 -2.51
N LEU A 5 -8.76 14.68 -2.36
CA LEU A 5 -9.22 15.48 -1.23
C LEU A 5 -8.65 14.88 0.07
N ASN A 6 -7.68 15.58 0.64
CA ASN A 6 -7.06 15.27 1.92
C ASN A 6 -8.18 15.13 2.96
N ARG A 7 -8.61 13.90 3.27
CA ARG A 7 -9.55 13.62 4.36
C ARG A 7 -8.83 13.69 5.71
N TYR A 8 -8.17 14.81 5.98
CA TYR A 8 -7.77 15.18 7.33
C TYR A 8 -8.84 16.13 7.86
N TYR A 9 -9.31 15.88 9.08
CA TYR A 9 -10.38 16.70 9.68
C TYR A 9 -9.99 18.19 9.82
N TYR A 10 -8.69 18.48 9.87
CA TYR A 10 -8.13 19.84 9.90
C TYR A 10 -6.94 19.96 8.94
N SER A 11 -6.80 21.13 8.31
CA SER A 11 -5.75 21.46 7.35
C SER A 11 -4.36 21.49 7.97
N LYS A 12 -3.31 21.43 7.14
CA LYS A 12 -1.90 21.53 7.56
C LYS A 12 -1.66 22.81 8.39
N GLN A 13 -2.13 23.95 7.89
CA GLN A 13 -1.98 25.25 8.56
C GLN A 13 -2.58 25.27 9.97
N VAL A 14 -3.77 24.70 10.15
CA VAL A 14 -4.40 24.63 11.49
C VAL A 14 -3.56 23.81 12.45
N ARG A 15 -3.07 22.65 11.98
CA ARG A 15 -2.24 21.77 12.79
C ARG A 15 -0.88 22.39 13.12
N GLU A 16 -0.25 23.09 12.18
CA GLU A 16 1.00 23.82 12.39
C GLU A 16 0.81 24.91 13.44
N ARG A 17 -0.30 25.65 13.36
CA ARG A 17 -0.61 26.69 14.34
C ARG A 17 -0.87 26.13 15.73
N VAL A 18 -1.50 24.96 15.85
CA VAL A 18 -1.65 24.24 17.13
C VAL A 18 -0.28 23.87 17.72
N CYS A 19 0.62 23.31 16.92
CA CYS A 19 1.97 22.95 17.38
C CYS A 19 2.77 24.19 17.81
N HIS A 20 2.75 25.27 17.04
CA HIS A 20 3.41 26.52 17.39
C HIS A 20 2.90 27.10 18.71
N LEU A 21 1.57 27.17 18.89
CA LEU A 21 0.99 27.68 20.14
C LEU A 21 1.41 26.85 21.36
N TYR A 22 1.53 25.53 21.20
CA TYR A 22 1.90 24.64 22.30
C TYR A 22 3.40 24.65 22.62
N PHE A 23 4.26 24.50 21.60
CA PHE A 23 5.70 24.33 21.79
C PHE A 23 6.48 25.65 21.87
N ASP A 24 6.06 26.67 21.11
CA ASP A 24 6.79 27.94 21.01
C ASP A 24 6.19 29.01 21.92
N GLU A 25 4.86 29.07 22.02
CA GLU A 25 4.16 30.09 22.81
C GLU A 25 3.73 29.61 24.22
N GLY A 26 3.86 28.31 24.53
CA GLY A 26 3.59 27.76 25.87
C GLY A 26 2.11 27.70 26.28
N TYR A 27 1.18 27.70 25.33
CA TYR A 27 -0.25 27.65 25.60
C TYR A 27 -0.70 26.26 26.07
N THR A 28 -1.69 26.22 26.95
CA THR A 28 -2.36 24.96 27.34
C THR A 28 -3.33 24.48 26.25
N GLN A 29 -3.65 23.18 26.25
CA GLN A 29 -4.57 22.59 25.25
C GLN A 29 -5.96 23.24 25.27
N ALA A 30 -6.45 23.62 26.45
CA ALA A 30 -7.71 24.34 26.63
C ALA A 30 -7.67 25.75 26.02
N GLN A 31 -6.60 26.52 26.29
CA GLN A 31 -6.41 27.86 25.72
C GLN A 31 -6.27 27.81 24.19
N ILE A 32 -5.60 26.79 23.66
CA ILE A 32 -5.50 26.59 22.21
C ILE A 32 -6.89 26.32 21.63
N ALA A 33 -7.67 25.41 22.24
CA ALA A 33 -9.02 25.12 21.76
C ALA A 33 -9.91 26.37 21.80
N GLU A 34 -9.83 27.18 22.85
CA GLU A 34 -10.54 28.45 22.97
C GLU A 34 -10.12 29.45 21.88
N ALA A 35 -8.81 29.58 21.59
CA ALA A 35 -8.29 30.42 20.52
C ALA A 35 -8.81 30.02 19.12
N PHE A 36 -9.19 28.76 18.95
CA PHE A 36 -9.81 28.22 17.73
C PHE A 36 -11.35 28.14 17.79
N GLY A 37 -12.02 28.75 18.79
CA GLY A 37 -13.47 28.67 18.94
C GLY A 37 -13.97 27.24 19.14
N HIS A 38 -13.19 26.41 19.83
CA HIS A 38 -13.37 24.98 20.05
C HIS A 38 -13.39 24.12 18.77
N ARG A 39 -12.79 24.60 17.68
CA ARG A 39 -12.62 23.87 16.41
C ARG A 39 -11.20 24.09 15.84
N PRO A 40 -10.20 23.27 16.24
CA PRO A 40 -10.29 21.99 16.93
C PRO A 40 -10.69 22.06 18.41
N CYS A 41 -11.44 21.04 18.86
CA CYS A 41 -11.73 20.87 20.30
C CYS A 41 -10.48 20.36 21.03
N GLU A 42 -10.47 20.48 22.36
CA GLU A 42 -9.31 20.15 23.19
C GLU A 42 -8.79 18.72 22.95
N ARG A 43 -9.69 17.73 22.82
CA ARG A 43 -9.31 16.35 22.48
C ARG A 43 -8.59 16.26 21.13
N THR A 44 -9.00 17.05 20.14
CA THR A 44 -8.32 17.09 18.84
C THR A 44 -6.99 17.82 18.92
N VAL A 45 -6.90 18.91 19.68
CA VAL A 45 -5.64 19.60 19.98
C VAL A 45 -4.65 18.62 20.61
N HIS A 46 -5.08 17.87 21.62
CA HIS A 46 -4.29 16.79 22.23
C HIS A 46 -3.79 15.77 21.21
N ALA A 47 -4.68 15.27 20.34
CA ALA A 47 -4.31 14.29 19.33
C ALA A 47 -3.31 14.82 18.29
N ILE A 48 -3.41 16.10 17.91
CA ILE A 48 -2.45 16.76 17.01
C ILE A 48 -1.07 16.84 17.67
N ILE A 49 -1.01 17.29 18.93
CA ILE A 49 0.24 17.40 19.69
C ILE A 49 0.89 16.02 19.87
N GLN A 50 0.12 15.02 20.31
CA GLN A 50 0.62 13.65 20.47
C GLN A 50 1.13 13.05 19.16
N SER A 51 0.43 13.29 18.06
CA SER A 51 0.89 12.88 16.73
C SER A 51 2.21 13.55 16.36
N TYR A 52 2.38 14.84 16.65
CA TYR A 52 3.62 15.57 16.39
C TYR A 52 4.78 15.05 17.25
N VAL A 53 4.55 14.82 18.54
CA VAL A 53 5.57 14.23 19.45
C VAL A 53 5.99 12.84 18.99
N ALA A 54 5.04 12.01 18.59
CA ALA A 54 5.31 10.63 18.17
C ALA A 54 6.05 10.54 16.82
N ASN A 55 5.70 11.42 15.87
CA ASN A 55 6.12 11.27 14.47
C ASN A 55 7.11 12.33 14.00
N GLY A 56 7.27 13.45 14.73
CA GLY A 56 8.06 14.61 14.30
C GLY A 56 7.45 15.39 13.11
N ASP A 57 6.22 15.05 12.70
CA ASP A 57 5.50 15.72 11.61
C ASP A 57 4.07 16.08 12.08
N VAL A 58 3.62 17.23 11.60
CA VAL A 58 2.31 17.83 11.85
C VAL A 58 1.22 17.08 11.06
N LEU A 59 1.60 16.54 9.90
CA LEU A 59 0.71 15.67 9.14
C LEU A 59 0.66 14.28 9.77
N PRO A 60 -0.53 13.68 9.89
CA PRO A 60 -0.62 12.34 10.42
C PRO A 60 -0.06 11.35 9.39
N LEU A 61 0.65 10.32 9.86
CA LEU A 61 1.21 9.29 9.00
C LEU A 61 0.12 8.68 8.10
N ARG A 62 0.37 8.72 6.79
CA ARG A 62 -0.53 8.12 5.81
C ARG A 62 -0.48 6.60 5.95
N GLY A 63 -1.64 5.97 6.08
CA GLY A 63 -1.77 4.52 5.89
C GLY A 63 -1.54 3.62 7.11
N GLN A 64 -1.49 4.16 8.34
CA GLN A 64 -1.44 3.33 9.57
C GLN A 64 -2.83 2.87 10.08
N THR A 65 -3.89 3.01 9.29
CA THR A 65 -5.16 2.33 9.59
C THR A 65 -5.10 0.89 9.08
N GLY A 66 -4.52 0.04 9.92
CA GLY A 66 -4.49 -1.41 9.77
C GLY A 66 -3.17 -1.96 10.29
N THR A 67 -3.21 -2.95 11.18
CA THR A 67 -2.09 -3.87 11.33
C THR A 67 -1.72 -4.32 9.93
N ARG A 68 -0.52 -3.95 9.45
CA ARG A 68 -0.04 -4.35 8.14
C ARG A 68 -0.07 -5.87 8.13
N LYS A 69 -1.10 -6.47 7.53
CA LYS A 69 -1.22 -7.93 7.46
C LYS A 69 0.09 -8.41 6.86
N LEU A 70 0.77 -9.30 7.59
CA LEU A 70 2.02 -9.89 7.12
C LEU A 70 1.75 -10.42 5.71
N ARG A 71 2.54 -9.97 4.73
CA ARG A 71 2.30 -10.31 3.34
C ARG A 71 2.58 -11.80 3.19
N LYS A 72 1.53 -12.57 2.86
CA LYS A 72 1.61 -14.01 2.64
C LYS A 72 2.57 -14.39 1.49
N PHE A 73 2.78 -13.47 0.56
CA PHE A 73 3.73 -13.60 -0.55
C PHE A 73 5.04 -12.89 -0.20
N ASP A 74 5.92 -13.62 0.49
CA ASP A 74 7.29 -13.23 0.83
C ASP A 74 8.29 -13.87 -0.15
N GLU A 75 9.59 -13.67 0.08
CA GLU A 75 10.66 -14.17 -0.80
C GLU A 75 10.69 -15.70 -0.89
N ILE A 76 10.37 -16.39 0.21
CA ILE A 76 10.32 -17.85 0.25
C ILE A 76 9.16 -18.34 -0.63
N ALA A 77 7.96 -17.76 -0.45
CA ALA A 77 6.81 -18.09 -1.27
C ALA A 77 7.03 -17.78 -2.76
N ALA A 78 7.75 -16.70 -3.07
CA ALA A 78 8.13 -16.35 -4.44
C ALA A 78 9.05 -17.41 -5.05
N GLN A 79 10.10 -17.82 -4.34
CA GLN A 79 11.04 -18.83 -4.81
C GLN A 79 10.36 -20.18 -5.01
N THR A 80 9.56 -20.64 -4.04
CA THR A 80 8.80 -21.90 -4.14
C THR A 80 7.85 -21.90 -5.34
N LEU A 81 7.15 -20.79 -5.59
CA LEU A 81 6.23 -20.69 -6.72
C LEU A 81 6.98 -20.71 -8.07
N VAL A 82 8.15 -20.07 -8.16
CA VAL A 82 9.00 -20.12 -9.36
C VAL A 82 9.46 -21.55 -9.64
N GLU A 83 9.92 -22.27 -8.63
CA GLU A 83 10.37 -23.67 -8.77
C GLU A 83 9.23 -24.58 -9.24
N LEU A 84 8.02 -24.41 -8.70
CA LEU A 84 6.84 -25.17 -9.13
C LEU A 84 6.47 -24.90 -10.59
N VAL A 85 6.50 -23.63 -11.03
CA VAL A 85 6.20 -23.25 -12.42
C VAL A 85 7.30 -23.72 -13.38
N GLN A 86 8.55 -23.76 -12.94
CA GLN A 86 9.66 -24.28 -13.74
C GLN A 86 9.63 -25.80 -13.86
N ALA A 87 9.13 -26.51 -12.83
CA ALA A 87 8.96 -27.95 -12.87
C ALA A 87 7.82 -28.38 -13.81
N ASP A 88 6.73 -27.62 -13.84
CA ASP A 88 5.60 -27.83 -14.75
C ASP A 88 4.96 -26.50 -15.15
N ASP A 89 5.23 -26.07 -16.39
CA ASP A 89 4.74 -24.80 -16.94
C ASP A 89 3.27 -24.87 -17.40
N GLN A 90 2.66 -26.06 -17.42
CA GLN A 90 1.26 -26.30 -17.72
C GLN A 90 0.40 -26.57 -16.47
N ALA A 91 1.01 -26.53 -15.28
CA ALA A 91 0.31 -26.78 -14.02
C ALA A 91 -0.91 -25.85 -13.87
N LEU A 92 -2.05 -26.43 -13.48
CA LEU A 92 -3.24 -25.64 -13.21
C LEU A 92 -3.05 -24.81 -11.94
N LEU A 93 -3.72 -23.65 -11.87
CA LEU A 93 -3.67 -22.80 -10.69
C LEU A 93 -4.15 -23.51 -9.41
N SER A 94 -5.05 -24.49 -9.52
CA SER A 94 -5.51 -25.34 -8.42
C SER A 94 -4.40 -26.24 -7.88
N ASP A 95 -3.57 -26.76 -8.78
CA ASP A 95 -2.53 -27.71 -8.45
C ASP A 95 -1.35 -26.97 -7.80
N LEU A 96 -1.01 -25.80 -8.34
CA LEU A 96 -0.06 -24.86 -7.72
C LEU A 96 -0.53 -24.39 -6.34
N ALA A 97 -1.82 -24.10 -6.16
CA ALA A 97 -2.39 -23.71 -4.87
C ALA A 97 -2.26 -24.85 -3.83
N THR A 98 -2.53 -26.08 -4.26
CA THR A 98 -2.40 -27.27 -3.41
C THR A 98 -0.93 -27.52 -3.04
N ALA A 99 -0.03 -27.48 -4.02
CA ALA A 99 1.41 -27.67 -3.80
C ALA A 99 2.00 -26.59 -2.87
N MET A 100 1.68 -25.32 -3.10
CA MET A 100 2.09 -24.21 -2.23
C MET A 100 1.57 -24.37 -0.80
N THR A 101 0.33 -24.83 -0.65
CA THR A 101 -0.25 -25.10 0.68
C THR A 101 0.51 -26.19 1.42
N ASN A 102 0.86 -27.27 0.71
CA ASN A 102 1.59 -28.39 1.30
C ASN A 102 3.03 -28.03 1.67
N LEU A 103 3.71 -27.22 0.83
CA LEU A 103 5.11 -26.86 1.05
C LEU A 103 5.30 -25.77 2.11
N LEU A 104 4.43 -24.77 2.15
CA LEU A 104 4.57 -23.60 3.04
C LEU A 104 3.72 -23.70 4.31
N GLY A 105 2.89 -24.73 4.45
CA GLY A 105 1.99 -24.93 5.60
C GLY A 105 0.93 -23.82 5.76
N THR A 106 0.79 -22.93 4.78
CA THR A 106 -0.19 -21.84 4.75
C THR A 106 -1.20 -22.09 3.65
N LEU A 107 -2.49 -21.92 3.90
CA LEU A 107 -3.52 -22.20 2.89
C LEU A 107 -3.43 -21.23 1.71
N TRP A 108 -3.07 -21.67 0.51
CA TRP A 108 -3.08 -20.89 -0.74
C TRP A 108 -4.35 -21.14 -1.55
N SER A 109 -5.01 -20.06 -1.98
CA SER A 109 -6.17 -20.14 -2.87
C SER A 109 -5.78 -19.86 -4.33
N VAL A 110 -6.60 -20.32 -5.29
CA VAL A 110 -6.39 -20.03 -6.72
C VAL A 110 -6.24 -18.53 -7.01
N PRO A 111 -7.04 -17.61 -6.43
CA PRO A 111 -6.83 -16.17 -6.56
C PRO A 111 -5.48 -15.68 -6.01
N ASP A 112 -4.98 -16.28 -4.92
CA ASP A 112 -3.67 -15.92 -4.36
C ASP A 112 -2.56 -16.27 -5.34
N ILE A 113 -2.61 -17.48 -5.91
CA ILE A 113 -1.64 -17.95 -6.92
C ILE A 113 -1.72 -17.07 -8.18
N SER A 114 -2.92 -16.76 -8.67
CA SER A 114 -3.08 -15.90 -9.84
C SER A 114 -2.47 -14.50 -9.63
N ARG A 115 -2.64 -13.91 -8.44
CA ARG A 115 -2.00 -12.64 -8.09
C ARG A 115 -0.49 -12.78 -7.96
N ALA A 116 0.01 -13.80 -7.27
CA ALA A 116 1.44 -14.05 -7.11
C ALA A 116 2.15 -14.25 -8.46
N LEU A 117 1.57 -15.04 -9.36
CA LEU A 117 2.06 -15.21 -10.73
C LEU A 117 2.00 -13.89 -11.53
N SER A 118 0.99 -13.05 -11.30
CA SER A 118 0.92 -11.73 -11.95
C SER A 118 2.08 -10.82 -11.50
N GLU A 119 2.39 -10.84 -10.21
CA GLU A 119 3.50 -10.05 -9.65
C GLU A 119 4.87 -10.56 -10.10
N LEU A 120 5.02 -11.88 -10.28
CA LEU A 120 6.22 -12.51 -10.85
C LEU A 120 6.32 -12.36 -12.38
N GLY A 121 5.30 -11.81 -13.05
CA GLY A 121 5.30 -11.59 -14.50
C GLY A 121 4.87 -12.80 -15.35
N TYR A 122 4.36 -13.88 -14.74
CA TYR A 122 3.87 -15.06 -15.45
C TYR A 122 2.47 -14.87 -16.09
N VAL A 123 1.71 -13.84 -15.68
CA VAL A 123 0.39 -13.57 -16.27
C VAL A 123 0.52 -12.81 -17.59
N ARG A 124 0.25 -13.50 -18.70
CA ARG A 124 0.04 -12.87 -20.01
C ARG A 124 -1.30 -12.13 -20.03
N LYS A 125 -1.27 -10.80 -20.19
CA LYS A 125 -2.48 -10.03 -20.51
C LYS A 125 -3.04 -10.54 -21.85
N LYS A 126 -4.35 -10.82 -21.93
CA LYS A 126 -5.08 -11.31 -23.12
C LYS A 126 -4.83 -10.54 -24.44
N VAL A 127 -4.23 -9.36 -24.38
CA VAL A 127 -3.93 -8.50 -25.54
C VAL A 127 -2.77 -9.04 -26.39
N PHE A 128 -1.90 -9.89 -25.83
CA PHE A 128 -0.84 -10.56 -26.58
C PHE A 128 -1.35 -11.89 -27.15
N THR A 129 -2.08 -11.82 -28.26
CA THR A 129 -2.40 -13.01 -29.06
C THR A 129 -1.17 -13.46 -29.86
N ARG A 130 -1.07 -14.75 -30.21
CA ARG A 130 -0.03 -15.29 -31.10
C ARG A 130 0.10 -14.51 -32.42
N ALA A 131 -0.96 -13.84 -32.87
CA ALA A 131 -0.97 -12.96 -34.04
C ALA A 131 -0.12 -11.68 -33.86
N PHE A 132 0.05 -11.21 -32.62
CA PHE A 132 0.91 -10.07 -32.29
C PHE A 132 2.40 -10.48 -32.24
N GLU A 133 2.70 -11.70 -31.79
CA GLU A 133 4.07 -12.27 -31.78
C GLU A 133 4.63 -12.49 -33.19
N ALA A 134 3.77 -12.74 -34.18
CA ALA A 134 4.19 -12.85 -35.59
C ALA A 134 4.73 -11.53 -36.18
N ARG A 135 4.52 -10.38 -35.51
CA ARG A 135 4.97 -9.06 -35.97
C ARG A 135 6.12 -8.54 -35.10
N LYS A 136 7.33 -9.03 -35.38
CA LYS A 136 8.60 -8.62 -34.74
C LYS A 136 8.79 -7.10 -34.63
N SER A 137 8.31 -6.34 -35.61
CA SER A 137 8.42 -4.87 -35.64
C SER A 137 7.60 -4.15 -34.56
N VAL A 138 6.47 -4.73 -34.12
CA VAL A 138 5.57 -4.10 -33.15
C VAL A 138 6.07 -4.31 -31.71
N GLN A 139 6.82 -5.39 -31.47
CA GLN A 139 7.45 -5.67 -30.17
C GLN A 139 8.57 -4.66 -29.83
N LEU A 140 9.35 -4.23 -30.83
CA LEU A 140 10.41 -3.24 -30.66
C LEU A 140 9.82 -1.87 -30.29
N ALA A 141 8.80 -1.43 -31.02
CA ALA A 141 8.14 -0.15 -30.77
C ALA A 141 7.48 -0.05 -29.37
N TYR A 142 6.94 -1.15 -28.83
CA TYR A 142 6.34 -1.15 -27.50
C TYR A 142 7.40 -1.16 -26.37
N ARG A 143 8.55 -1.81 -26.60
CA ARG A 143 9.67 -1.80 -25.64
C ARG A 143 10.31 -0.43 -25.48
N GLU A 144 10.25 0.41 -26.50
CA GLU A 144 10.81 1.76 -26.48
C GLU A 144 9.86 2.82 -25.90
N LEU A 145 8.60 2.45 -25.62
CA LEU A 145 7.57 3.34 -25.08
C LEU A 145 7.30 3.17 -23.57
N VAL A 146 7.93 2.19 -22.92
CA VAL A 146 7.89 1.94 -21.47
C VAL A 146 9.24 2.25 -20.87
#